data_AF-A0A532BV10-F1
#
_entry.id   AF-A0A532BV10-F1
#
_cell.length_a   1.000
_cell.length_b   1.000
_cell.length_c   1.000
_cell.angle_alpha   90.00
_cell.angle_beta   90.00
_cell.angle_gamma   90.00
#
_symmetry.space_group_name_H-M   'P 1'
#
loop_
_entity.id
_entity.type
_entity.pdbx_description
1 polymer ?
#
loop_
_entity_poly.entity_id
_entity_poly.type
_entity_poly.pdbx_seq_one_letter_code
_entity_poly.pdbx_strand_id
1 'polypeptide(L)'
;MNPPRRLVWLLWMLLFAFCCRVLGQALVAFFDVTWLPPMKEWYSGLMAYPLLLPTQLLIIAIYTKVCWDFTRGDGYFVQAKPLFGRGVRWFGYGYLAAMVLRYIIHMSLNPEARWFGGTIPIFFHWVLASFIIAFGRYHRGKLTNRSRPS
;
A
#
# COMPACT_ATOMS: atom_id res chain seq x y z
N MET A 1 21.03 5.26 -13.59
CA MET A 1 20.05 6.34 -13.30
C MET A 1 19.55 6.16 -11.87
N ASN A 2 19.99 7.04 -10.97
CA ASN A 2 19.50 7.05 -9.58
C ASN A 2 18.00 7.36 -9.58
N PRO A 3 17.19 6.69 -8.73
CA PRO A 3 15.78 7.00 -8.64
C PRO A 3 15.56 8.47 -8.25
N PRO A 4 14.55 9.15 -8.83
CA PRO A 4 14.30 10.54 -8.52
C PRO A 4 13.95 10.69 -7.03
N ARG A 5 14.60 11.63 -6.34
CA ARG A 5 14.42 11.87 -4.89
C ARG A 5 12.94 11.96 -4.48
N ARG A 6 12.09 12.59 -5.31
CA ARG A 6 10.63 12.71 -5.08
C ARG A 6 9.92 11.35 -4.96
N LEU A 7 10.34 10.35 -5.76
CA LEU A 7 9.77 9.01 -5.69
C LEU A 7 10.18 8.31 -4.39
N VAL A 8 11.45 8.42 -4.00
CA VAL A 8 11.96 7.85 -2.75
C VAL A 8 11.19 8.42 -1.56
N TRP A 9 11.02 9.75 -1.51
CA TRP A 9 10.19 10.42 -0.50
C TRP A 9 8.75 9.92 -0.50
N LEU A 10 8.10 9.81 -1.67
CA LEU A 10 6.73 9.30 -1.77
C LEU A 10 6.61 7.87 -1.22
N LEU A 11 7.54 6.98 -1.56
CA LEU A 11 7.53 5.59 -1.07
C LEU A 11 7.68 5.52 0.45
N TRP A 12 8.59 6.33 1.02
CA TRP A 12 8.75 6.43 2.48
C TRP A 12 7.51 7.00 3.18
N MET A 13 6.86 8.03 2.61
CA MET A 13 5.62 8.59 3.16
C MET A 13 4.48 7.57 3.13
N LEU A 14 4.34 6.80 2.05
CA LEU A 14 3.33 5.75 1.93
C LEU A 14 3.59 4.58 2.90
N LEU A 15 4.85 4.18 3.07
CA LEU A 15 5.25 3.20 4.07
C LEU A 15 4.92 3.69 5.48
N PHE A 16 5.28 4.94 5.79
CA PHE A 16 4.99 5.55 7.08
C PHE A 16 3.49 5.55 7.37
N ALA A 17 2.65 5.96 6.41
CA ALA A 17 1.20 5.91 6.54
C ALA A 17 0.67 4.49 6.81
N PHE A 18 1.25 3.48 6.16
CA PHE A 18 0.90 2.08 6.42
C PHE A 18 1.37 1.61 7.82
N CYS A 19 2.55 2.03 8.27
CA CYS A 19 3.03 1.74 9.62
C CYS A 19 2.14 2.39 10.69
N CYS A 20 1.75 3.66 10.50
CA CYS A 20 0.79 4.35 11.38
C CYS A 20 -0.54 3.60 11.47
N ARG A 21 -1.00 3.02 10.36
CA ARG A 21 -2.18 2.16 10.36
C ARG A 21 -1.99 0.93 11.24
N VAL A 22 -0.91 0.17 11.04
CA VAL A 22 -0.65 -1.06 11.80
C VAL A 22 -0.50 -0.75 13.29
N LEU A 23 0.16 0.37 13.60
CA LEU A 23 0.29 0.87 14.98
C LEU A 23 -1.06 1.25 15.56
N GLY A 24 -1.88 2.04 14.86
CA GLY A 24 -3.22 2.40 15.30
C GLY A 24 -4.08 1.16 15.55
N GLN A 25 -4.01 0.19 14.65
CA GLN A 25 -4.69 -1.08 14.82
C GLN A 25 -4.18 -1.86 16.05
N ALA A 26 -2.86 -1.91 16.28
CA ALA A 26 -2.29 -2.57 17.46
C ALA A 26 -2.66 -1.84 18.77
N LEU A 27 -2.68 -0.51 18.77
CA LEU A 27 -3.10 0.29 19.91
C LEU A 27 -4.53 -0.03 20.33
N VAL A 28 -5.46 -0.09 19.37
CA VAL A 28 -6.85 -0.48 19.66
C VAL A 28 -6.94 -1.96 20.07
N ALA A 29 -6.10 -2.84 19.54
CA ALA A 29 -6.15 -4.28 19.85
C ALA A 29 -5.68 -4.63 21.26
N PHE A 30 -4.60 -3.98 21.70
CA PHE A 30 -3.87 -4.35 22.91
C PHE A 30 -4.10 -3.38 24.06
N PHE A 31 -4.50 -2.14 23.78
CA PHE A 31 -4.64 -1.09 24.78
C PHE A 31 -6.06 -0.51 24.86
N ASP A 32 -7.04 -1.06 24.13
CA ASP A 32 -8.46 -0.66 24.13
C ASP A 32 -8.68 0.86 24.11
N VAL A 33 -7.89 1.53 23.28
CA VAL A 33 -7.83 2.99 23.22
C VAL A 33 -9.17 3.58 22.78
N THR A 34 -9.77 4.39 23.64
CA THR A 34 -11.14 4.94 23.47
C THR A 34 -11.24 6.16 22.56
N TRP A 35 -10.12 6.85 22.28
CA TRP A 35 -10.09 8.00 21.35
C TRP A 35 -9.95 7.55 19.88
N LEU A 36 -9.64 6.28 19.63
CA LEU A 36 -9.62 5.69 18.30
C LEU A 36 -10.91 4.92 18.02
N PRO A 37 -11.30 4.76 16.74
CA PRO A 37 -12.46 3.96 16.38
C PRO A 37 -12.35 2.53 16.94
N PRO A 38 -13.46 1.91 17.36
CA PRO A 38 -13.46 0.57 17.93
C PRO A 38 -12.96 -0.45 16.91
N MET A 39 -12.37 -1.54 17.39
CA MET A 39 -11.69 -2.54 16.54
C MET A 39 -12.55 -3.01 15.35
N LYS A 40 -13.86 -3.16 15.54
CA LYS A 40 -14.83 -3.52 14.48
C LYS A 40 -14.73 -2.67 13.21
N GLU A 41 -14.31 -1.41 13.32
CA GLU A 41 -14.16 -0.49 12.19
C GLU A 41 -12.81 -0.61 11.48
N TRP A 42 -11.79 -1.15 12.16
CA TRP A 42 -10.47 -1.44 11.60
C TRP A 42 -10.43 -2.75 10.81
N TYR A 43 -11.44 -3.60 10.99
CA TYR A 43 -11.63 -4.81 10.22
C TYR A 43 -12.44 -4.56 8.96
N SER A 44 -11.97 -5.14 7.86
CA SER A 44 -12.78 -5.35 6.66
C SER A 44 -13.70 -6.57 6.77
N GLY A 45 -13.69 -7.28 7.91
CA GLY A 45 -14.45 -8.50 8.19
C GLY A 45 -13.90 -9.77 7.52
N LEU A 46 -12.85 -9.67 6.72
CA LEU A 46 -12.40 -10.77 5.85
C LEU A 46 -11.45 -11.78 6.51
N MET A 47 -10.68 -11.36 7.52
CA MET A 47 -9.65 -12.20 8.17
C MET A 47 -9.53 -11.90 9.66
N ALA A 48 -9.26 -12.93 10.46
CA ALA A 48 -9.02 -12.83 11.90
C ALA A 48 -7.70 -12.07 12.21
N TYR A 49 -7.66 -11.35 13.34
CA TYR A 49 -6.47 -10.58 13.76
C TYR A 49 -5.15 -11.35 13.72
N PRO A 50 -5.10 -12.59 14.24
CA PRO A 50 -3.83 -13.30 14.37
C PRO A 50 -3.18 -13.62 13.02
N LEU A 51 -3.95 -13.68 11.94
CA LEU A 51 -3.45 -13.86 10.57
C LEU A 51 -3.19 -12.52 9.88
N LEU A 52 -4.00 -11.51 10.21
CA LEU A 52 -3.94 -10.19 9.61
C LEU A 52 -2.68 -9.42 10.05
N LEU A 53 -2.28 -9.52 11.32
CA LEU A 53 -1.09 -8.83 11.84
C LEU A 53 0.23 -9.36 11.20
N PRO A 54 0.50 -10.68 11.14
CA PRO A 54 1.68 -11.20 10.44
C PRO A 54 1.72 -10.80 8.96
N THR A 55 0.57 -10.83 8.27
CA THR A 55 0.49 -10.40 6.87
C THR A 55 0.87 -8.93 6.71
N GLN A 56 0.42 -8.06 7.63
CA GLN A 56 0.80 -6.64 7.62
C GLN A 56 2.29 -6.43 7.88
N LEU A 57 2.87 -7.16 8.83
CA LEU A 57 4.30 -7.11 9.11
C LEU A 57 5.12 -7.59 7.91
N LEU A 58 4.67 -8.63 7.22
CA LEU A 58 5.29 -9.10 5.98
C LEU A 58 5.25 -8.03 4.89
N ILE A 59 4.11 -7.35 4.71
CA ILE A 59 3.98 -6.22 3.78
C ILE A 59 4.95 -5.09 4.15
N ILE A 60 5.02 -4.70 5.43
CA ILE A 60 5.96 -3.68 5.92
C ILE A 60 7.40 -4.08 5.62
N ALA A 61 7.78 -5.33 5.87
CA ALA A 61 9.13 -5.82 5.60
C ALA A 61 9.48 -5.72 4.10
N ILE A 62 8.56 -6.15 3.23
CA ILE A 62 8.72 -6.05 1.77
C ILE A 62 8.85 -4.58 1.34
N TYR A 63 7.97 -3.70 1.83
CA TYR A 63 7.98 -2.28 1.47
C TYR A 63 9.21 -1.55 1.97
N THR A 64 9.65 -1.84 3.20
CA THR A 64 10.88 -1.32 3.79
C THR A 64 12.07 -1.71 2.93
N LYS A 65 12.14 -2.98 2.51
CA LYS A 65 13.22 -3.44 1.63
C LYS A 65 13.17 -2.78 0.25
N VAL A 66 11.98 -2.51 -0.31
CA VAL A 66 11.85 -1.72 -1.54
C VAL A 66 12.34 -0.29 -1.34
N CYS A 67 11.90 0.40 -0.28
CA CYS A 67 12.36 1.77 0.04
C CYS A 67 13.88 1.81 0.23
N TRP A 68 14.45 0.81 0.90
CA TRP A 68 15.87 0.68 1.14
C TRP A 68 16.67 0.48 -0.15
N ASP A 69 16.26 -0.47 -1.00
CA ASP A 69 16.86 -0.70 -2.32
C ASP A 69 16.82 0.60 -3.17
N PHE A 70 15.69 1.32 -3.16
CA PHE A 70 15.55 2.61 -3.86
C PHE A 70 16.42 3.72 -3.26
N THR A 71 16.59 3.75 -1.94
CA THR A 71 17.41 4.77 -1.26
C THR A 71 18.90 4.54 -1.55
N ARG A 72 19.35 3.29 -1.57
CA ARG A 72 20.73 2.92 -1.95
C ARG A 72 20.99 3.04 -3.45
N GLY A 73 19.94 3.07 -4.28
CA GLY A 73 20.07 3.10 -5.73
C GLY A 73 20.58 1.78 -6.32
N ASP A 74 20.74 0.76 -5.48
CA ASP A 74 21.24 -0.56 -5.82
C ASP A 74 20.48 -1.61 -5.01
N GLY A 75 20.20 -2.76 -5.63
CA GLY A 75 19.40 -3.83 -5.03
C GLY A 75 18.48 -4.54 -6.02
N TYR A 76 18.03 -5.73 -5.62
CA TYR A 76 17.19 -6.63 -6.42
C TYR A 76 15.93 -5.92 -6.96
N PHE A 77 15.29 -5.05 -6.17
CA PHE A 77 14.08 -4.34 -6.61
C PHE A 77 14.34 -3.10 -7.47
N VAL A 78 15.57 -2.58 -7.51
CA VAL A 78 15.97 -1.52 -8.46
C VAL A 78 16.42 -2.13 -9.79
N GLN A 79 16.99 -3.33 -9.74
CA GLN A 79 17.42 -4.13 -10.90
C GLN A 79 16.31 -5.07 -11.43
N ALA A 80 15.15 -5.14 -10.77
CA ALA A 80 14.09 -6.10 -11.07
C ALA A 80 13.68 -6.04 -12.54
N LYS A 81 13.51 -7.23 -13.14
CA LYS A 81 13.22 -7.38 -14.56
C LYS A 81 11.92 -6.64 -14.91
N PRO A 82 11.90 -5.88 -16.01
CA PRO A 82 10.78 -5.01 -16.34
C PRO A 82 9.44 -5.73 -16.62
N LEU A 83 9.47 -7.03 -16.91
CA LEU A 83 8.28 -7.89 -17.01
C LEU A 83 7.54 -8.00 -15.66
N PHE A 84 8.28 -8.07 -14.55
CA PHE A 84 7.73 -8.11 -13.20
C PHE A 84 6.98 -6.80 -12.88
N GLY A 85 7.52 -5.65 -13.34
CA GLY A 85 6.88 -4.35 -13.19
C GLY A 85 5.58 -4.17 -13.98
N ARG A 86 5.34 -4.97 -15.02
CA ARG A 86 4.09 -4.92 -15.81
C ARG A 86 2.96 -5.72 -15.15
N GLY A 87 3.25 -6.91 -14.64
CA GLY A 87 2.28 -7.74 -13.90
C GLY A 87 1.88 -7.11 -12.56
N VAL A 88 2.85 -6.66 -11.76
CA VAL A 88 2.61 -5.99 -10.47
C VAL A 88 1.76 -4.73 -10.62
N ARG A 89 1.89 -4.01 -11.75
CA ARG A 89 1.07 -2.83 -12.00
C ARG A 89 -0.38 -3.17 -12.34
N TRP A 90 -0.63 -4.16 -13.20
CA TRP A 90 -1.99 -4.59 -13.49
C TRP A 90 -2.68 -5.10 -12.23
N PHE A 91 -1.94 -5.83 -11.39
CA PHE A 91 -2.40 -6.20 -10.06
C PHE A 91 -2.72 -4.95 -9.21
N GLY A 92 -1.84 -3.96 -9.15
CA GLY A 92 -2.07 -2.72 -8.40
C GLY A 92 -3.30 -1.92 -8.88
N TYR A 93 -3.52 -1.80 -10.19
CA TYR A 93 -4.71 -1.15 -10.73
C TYR A 93 -5.97 -1.95 -10.48
N GLY A 94 -5.95 -3.27 -10.68
CA GLY A 94 -7.09 -4.14 -10.37
C GLY A 94 -7.44 -4.10 -8.89
N TYR A 95 -6.43 -4.08 -8.02
CA TYR A 95 -6.60 -3.95 -6.59
C TYR A 95 -7.18 -2.58 -6.20
N LEU A 96 -6.67 -1.48 -6.77
CA LEU A 96 -7.24 -0.15 -6.54
C LEU A 96 -8.69 -0.08 -7.01
N ALA A 97 -9.00 -0.60 -8.20
CA ALA A 97 -10.35 -0.63 -8.75
C ALA A 97 -11.31 -1.43 -7.85
N ALA A 98 -10.88 -2.59 -7.35
CA ALA A 98 -11.66 -3.38 -6.39
C ALA A 98 -11.92 -2.61 -5.10
N MET A 99 -10.94 -1.85 -4.60
CA MET A 99 -11.09 -1.03 -3.39
C MET A 99 -12.00 0.19 -3.63
N VAL A 100 -11.94 0.81 -4.81
CA VAL A 100 -12.87 1.89 -5.20
C VAL A 100 -14.29 1.35 -5.32
N LEU A 101 -14.48 0.19 -5.95
CA LEU A 101 -15.79 -0.44 -6.05
C LEU A 101 -16.34 -0.78 -4.66
N ARG A 102 -15.49 -1.33 -3.78
CA ARG A 102 -15.84 -1.62 -2.39
C ARG A 102 -16.25 -0.35 -1.65
N TYR A 103 -15.56 0.77 -1.86
CA TYR A 103 -15.93 2.07 -1.30
C TYR A 103 -17.30 2.53 -1.78
N ILE A 104 -17.54 2.47 -3.11
CA ILE A 104 -18.82 2.87 -3.70
C ILE A 104 -19.95 2.03 -3.13
N ILE A 105 -19.82 0.70 -3.10
CA ILE A 105 -20.83 -0.21 -2.54
C ILE A 105 -21.08 0.10 -1.07
N HIS A 106 -20.02 0.24 -0.27
CA HIS A 106 -20.13 0.52 1.17
C HIS A 106 -20.82 1.86 1.44
N MET A 107 -20.47 2.90 0.67
CA MET A 107 -21.04 4.24 0.78
C MET A 107 -22.49 4.30 0.27
N SER A 108 -22.85 3.51 -0.74
CA SER A 108 -24.23 3.40 -1.21
C SER A 108 -25.14 2.70 -0.20
N LEU A 109 -24.58 1.76 0.58
CA LEU A 109 -25.34 1.00 1.58
C LEU A 109 -25.36 1.67 2.96
N ASN A 110 -24.33 2.44 3.33
CA ASN A 110 -24.20 3.08 4.64
C ASN A 110 -23.74 4.55 4.48
N PRO A 111 -24.56 5.43 3.89
CA PRO A 111 -24.19 6.81 3.59
C PRO A 111 -23.95 7.66 4.85
N GLU A 112 -24.45 7.29 6.03
CA GLU A 112 -24.12 7.95 7.30
C GLU A 112 -22.72 7.60 7.86
N ALA A 113 -22.12 6.47 7.45
CA ALA A 113 -20.86 5.95 7.96
C ALA A 113 -19.61 6.48 7.22
N ARG A 114 -19.73 7.62 6.52
CA ARG A 114 -18.73 8.16 5.58
C ARG A 114 -17.31 8.24 6.16
N TRP A 115 -17.23 8.64 7.43
CA TRP A 115 -15.98 8.99 8.10
C TRP A 115 -15.56 7.96 9.16
N PHE A 116 -16.52 7.33 9.83
CA PHE A 116 -16.32 6.37 10.92
C PHE A 116 -17.30 5.21 10.73
N GLY A 117 -16.81 4.08 10.23
CA GLY A 117 -17.63 2.91 9.95
C GLY A 117 -17.11 2.04 8.81
N GLY A 118 -15.94 1.41 8.98
CA GLY A 118 -15.42 0.42 8.04
C GLY A 118 -14.83 0.98 6.73
N THR A 119 -14.75 2.31 6.59
CA THR A 119 -14.07 2.98 5.47
C THR A 119 -12.57 3.15 5.69
N ILE A 120 -12.12 3.12 6.95
CA ILE A 120 -10.71 3.23 7.36
C ILE A 120 -9.81 2.23 6.61
N PRO A 121 -10.12 0.92 6.54
CA PRO A 121 -9.29 -0.04 5.82
C PRO A 121 -9.20 0.28 4.31
N ILE A 122 -10.26 0.82 3.71
CA ILE A 122 -10.31 1.10 2.28
C ILE A 122 -9.30 2.20 1.91
N PHE A 123 -9.23 3.28 2.69
CA PHE A 123 -8.22 4.33 2.48
C PHE A 123 -6.79 3.81 2.59
N PHE A 124 -6.52 2.93 3.56
CA PHE A 124 -5.19 2.32 3.69
C PHE A 124 -4.87 1.33 2.57
N HIS A 125 -5.87 0.67 1.99
CA HIS A 125 -5.68 -0.11 0.78
C HIS A 125 -5.38 0.77 -0.45
N TRP A 126 -5.86 2.02 -0.50
CA TRP A 126 -5.44 2.98 -1.52
C TRP A 126 -3.99 3.42 -1.34
N VAL A 127 -3.51 3.58 -0.10
CA VAL A 127 -2.08 3.83 0.20
C VAL A 127 -1.22 2.67 -0.31
N LEU A 128 -1.63 1.42 -0.01
CA LEU A 128 -0.98 0.20 -0.48
C LEU A 128 -0.93 0.15 -2.02
N ALA A 129 -2.07 0.37 -2.67
CA ALA A 129 -2.17 0.38 -4.13
C ALA A 129 -1.29 1.47 -4.75
N SER A 130 -1.27 2.66 -4.15
CA SER A 130 -0.46 3.79 -4.60
C SER A 130 1.04 3.47 -4.54
N PHE A 131 1.48 2.75 -3.51
CA PHE A 131 2.87 2.27 -3.39
C PHE A 131 3.22 1.33 -4.55
N ILE A 132 2.35 0.34 -4.82
CA ILE A 132 2.52 -0.64 -5.91
C ILE A 132 2.55 0.06 -7.27
N ILE A 133 1.66 1.03 -7.52
CA ILE A 133 1.59 1.77 -8.78
C ILE A 133 2.84 2.65 -8.95
N ALA A 134 3.28 3.35 -7.91
CA ALA A 134 4.49 4.18 -7.93
C ALA A 134 5.74 3.34 -8.25
N PHE A 135 5.89 2.20 -7.56
CA PHE A 135 6.94 1.22 -7.83
C PHE A 135 6.90 0.68 -9.28
N GLY A 136 5.70 0.35 -9.75
CA GLY A 136 5.50 -0.13 -11.12
C GLY A 136 5.85 0.93 -12.16
N ARG A 137 5.48 2.21 -11.96
CA ARG A 137 5.76 3.32 -12.90
C ARG A 137 7.25 3.52 -13.14
N TYR A 138 8.07 3.44 -12.08
CA TYR A 138 9.54 3.54 -12.18
C TYR A 138 10.14 2.50 -13.14
N HIS A 139 9.66 1.25 -13.07
CA HIS A 139 10.17 0.15 -13.90
C HIS A 139 9.83 0.28 -15.39
N ARG A 140 8.73 0.95 -15.76
CA ARG A 140 8.41 1.20 -17.19
C ARG A 140 9.27 2.30 -17.79
N GLY A 141 9.68 3.31 -17.01
CA GLY A 141 10.64 4.32 -17.48
C GLY A 141 11.94 3.67 -17.95
N LYS A 142 12.41 2.61 -17.28
CA LYS A 142 13.58 1.82 -17.70
C LYS A 142 13.35 1.01 -18.97
N LEU A 143 12.14 0.51 -19.23
CA LEU A 143 11.81 -0.20 -20.48
C LEU A 143 11.87 0.74 -21.68
N THR A 144 11.13 1.84 -21.62
CA THR A 144 10.96 2.74 -22.76
C THR A 144 12.30 3.37 -23.19
N ASN A 145 13.22 3.59 -22.24
CA ASN A 145 14.54 4.12 -22.54
C ASN A 145 15.54 3.06 -23.06
N ARG A 146 15.32 1.76 -22.80
CA ARG A 146 16.13 0.66 -23.36
C ARG A 146 15.69 0.27 -24.78
N SER A 147 14.47 0.64 -25.17
CA SER A 147 13.87 0.32 -26.49
C SER A 147 14.16 1.37 -27.58
N ARG A 148 14.88 2.44 -27.27
CA ARG A 148 15.42 3.35 -28.29
C ARG A 148 16.88 2.97 -28.53
N PRO A 149 17.21 2.25 -29.62
CA PRO A 149 18.58 2.20 -30.09
C PRO A 149 18.97 3.61 -30.55
N SER A 150 20.13 4.06 -30.08
CA SER A 150 20.89 5.16 -30.68
C SER A 150 21.27 4.82 -32.12
#